data_AF-A0A933ZUE8-F1
#
_entry.id   AF-A0A933ZUE8-F1
#
_cell.length_a   1.000
_cell.length_b   1.000
_cell.length_c   1.000
_cell.angle_alpha   90.00
_cell.angle_beta   90.00
_cell.angle_gamma   90.00
#
_symmetry.space_group_name_H-M   'P 1'
#
loop_
_entity.id
_entity.type
_entity.pdbx_description
1 polymer ?
#
loop_
_entity_poly.entity_id
_entity_poly.type
_entity_poly.pdbx_seq_one_letter_code
_entity_poly.pdbx_strand_id
1 'polypeptide(L)'
;MLTTTTAGLALLGAVLLTGADDVTTRARGDVERALQQQLAAIPGPQATISLRPSAGRGYALEQAAFMLDGRALAMPAIETLQAAPGTIAVLQSQLAPGSHELIVKLVYAGDFGLVSYMTGYKFKLQQKVVFEARRGLGITLTVAPRLDPEKDWQQRLSLAVERLDTLLAEVDATEPEPLLRPRLAAAAPPPPLPAPEVAPAPSRGELPVATIARAPRGAQKSKVARRAEPADPPTEAASAKADLAVEPQPVPEPVASAPAAPREPEAPSTATLVQALRSAPTPSPQAEPAALPPQREPWLLIVAGLASLLSLAAFGMMWRRGASRSPTRRA
;
A
#
# COMPACT_ATOMS: atom_id res chain seq x y z
N MET A 1 -56.00 45.10 -67.24
CA MET A 1 -56.40 44.19 -66.15
C MET A 1 -55.55 42.94 -66.25
N LEU A 2 -54.67 42.70 -65.28
CA LEU A 2 -54.10 41.38 -64.94
C LEU A 2 -53.22 41.61 -63.70
N THR A 3 -53.76 41.20 -62.56
CA THR A 3 -53.21 41.35 -61.22
C THR A 3 -52.56 40.04 -60.76
N THR A 4 -51.46 40.17 -60.02
CA THR A 4 -51.05 39.35 -58.85
C THR A 4 -50.88 37.83 -59.01
N THR A 5 -49.63 37.36 -58.94
CA THR A 5 -49.23 36.24 -58.05
C THR A 5 -47.70 36.20 -57.89
N THR A 6 -47.17 36.77 -56.80
CA THR A 6 -45.73 36.66 -56.44
C THR A 6 -45.58 36.73 -54.92
N ALA A 7 -45.93 35.65 -54.22
CA ALA A 7 -45.63 35.48 -52.80
C ALA A 7 -45.75 33.98 -52.45
N GLY A 8 -44.62 33.30 -52.26
CA GLY A 8 -44.65 31.90 -51.86
C GLY A 8 -43.33 31.15 -52.01
N LEU A 9 -42.20 31.74 -51.61
CA LEU A 9 -40.92 31.00 -51.63
C LEU A 9 -39.85 31.57 -50.68
N ALA A 10 -40.23 31.95 -49.46
CA ALA A 10 -39.29 32.50 -48.48
C ALA A 10 -39.43 31.93 -47.05
N LEU A 11 -40.11 30.80 -46.88
CA LEU A 11 -40.44 30.25 -45.55
C LEU A 11 -40.01 28.78 -45.33
N LEU A 12 -39.06 28.28 -46.12
CA LEU A 12 -38.54 26.91 -46.00
C LEU A 12 -37.02 26.81 -45.77
N GLY A 13 -36.33 27.93 -45.57
CA GLY A 13 -34.87 27.97 -45.35
C GLY A 13 -34.41 28.07 -43.89
N ALA A 14 -35.30 28.37 -42.95
CA ALA A 14 -34.90 28.73 -41.58
C ALA A 14 -34.98 27.59 -40.54
N VAL A 15 -35.53 26.42 -40.88
CA VAL A 15 -35.75 25.32 -39.92
C VAL A 15 -34.57 24.32 -39.85
N LEU A 16 -33.64 24.36 -40.81
CA LEU A 16 -32.54 23.40 -40.88
C LEU A 16 -31.26 23.81 -40.15
N LEU A 17 -31.15 25.05 -39.65
CA LEU A 17 -29.96 25.50 -38.91
C LEU A 17 -30.03 25.32 -37.39
N THR A 18 -31.20 25.03 -36.81
CA THR A 18 -31.33 24.89 -35.34
C THR A 18 -31.20 23.46 -34.82
N GLY A 19 -31.13 22.44 -35.70
CA GLY A 19 -31.05 21.04 -35.29
C GLY A 19 -29.62 20.48 -35.11
N ALA A 20 -28.59 21.18 -35.61
CA ALA A 20 -27.21 20.69 -35.56
C ALA A 20 -26.62 20.78 -34.14
N ASP A 21 -27.02 21.79 -33.37
CA ASP A 21 -26.52 22.00 -32.00
C ASP A 21 -27.10 20.98 -31.00
N ASP A 22 -28.30 20.47 -31.27
CA ASP A 22 -28.95 19.44 -30.42
C ASP A 22 -28.24 18.09 -30.50
N VAL A 23 -27.77 17.69 -31.70
CA VAL A 23 -27.09 16.40 -31.90
C VAL A 23 -25.73 16.39 -31.23
N THR A 24 -24.97 17.49 -31.32
CA THR A 24 -23.64 17.59 -30.68
C THR A 24 -23.77 17.61 -29.15
N THR A 25 -24.78 18.29 -28.62
CA THR A 25 -25.06 18.34 -27.18
C THR A 25 -25.44 16.96 -26.62
N ARG A 26 -26.27 16.19 -27.35
CA ARG A 26 -26.61 14.81 -26.98
C ARG A 26 -25.41 13.88 -27.03
N ALA A 27 -24.65 13.92 -28.13
CA ALA A 27 -23.44 13.10 -28.28
C ALA A 27 -22.43 13.37 -27.16
N ARG A 28 -22.23 14.63 -26.78
CA ARG A 28 -21.35 15.01 -25.66
C ARG A 28 -21.87 14.48 -24.33
N GLY A 29 -23.18 14.61 -24.07
CA GLY A 29 -23.80 14.08 -22.85
C GLY A 29 -23.72 12.56 -22.74
N ASP A 30 -23.84 11.83 -23.86
CA ASP A 30 -23.71 10.37 -23.89
C ASP A 30 -22.27 9.92 -23.64
N VAL A 31 -21.28 10.61 -24.23
CA VAL A 31 -19.85 10.36 -23.96
C VAL A 31 -19.50 10.62 -22.50
N GLU A 32 -20.01 11.70 -21.92
CA GLU A 32 -19.75 12.04 -20.52
C GLU A 32 -20.39 11.03 -19.56
N ARG A 33 -21.62 10.56 -19.85
CA ARG A 33 -22.24 9.47 -19.12
C ARG A 33 -21.45 8.17 -19.24
N ALA A 34 -20.98 7.82 -20.43
CA ALA A 34 -20.15 6.64 -20.65
C ALA A 34 -18.82 6.72 -19.87
N LEU A 35 -18.17 7.89 -19.87
CA LEU A 35 -16.94 8.12 -19.10
C LEU A 35 -17.19 8.00 -17.60
N GLN A 36 -18.28 8.59 -17.09
CA GLN A 36 -18.66 8.48 -15.68
C GLN A 36 -18.97 7.03 -15.28
N GLN A 37 -19.65 6.27 -16.14
CA GLN A 37 -19.90 4.84 -15.92
C GLN A 37 -18.60 4.03 -15.90
N GLN A 38 -17.66 4.30 -16.81
CA GLN A 38 -16.35 3.65 -16.81
C GLN A 38 -15.54 4.00 -15.55
N LEU A 39 -15.56 5.26 -15.10
CA LEU A 39 -14.87 5.69 -13.88
C LEU A 39 -15.50 5.13 -12.60
N ALA A 40 -16.81 4.85 -12.61
CA ALA A 40 -17.51 4.18 -11.52
C ALA A 40 -17.23 2.67 -11.48
N ALA A 41 -16.90 2.06 -12.62
CA ALA A 41 -16.55 0.64 -12.71
C ALA A 41 -15.15 0.31 -12.17
N ILE A 42 -14.26 1.31 -12.00
CA ILE A 42 -12.93 1.07 -11.44
C ILE A 42 -13.06 0.84 -9.93
N PRO A 43 -12.65 -0.34 -9.41
CA PRO A 43 -12.72 -0.60 -7.98
C PRO A 43 -11.87 0.40 -7.19
N GLY A 44 -12.38 0.78 -6.03
CA GLY A 44 -11.63 1.59 -5.06
C GLY A 44 -10.32 0.91 -4.67
N PRO A 45 -9.30 1.67 -4.24
CA PRO A 45 -8.05 1.07 -3.78
C PRO A 45 -8.32 0.18 -2.57
N GLN A 46 -7.71 -1.01 -2.57
CA GLN A 46 -7.78 -1.93 -1.44
C GLN A 46 -6.42 -1.98 -0.76
N ALA A 47 -6.42 -2.04 0.57
CA ALA A 47 -5.22 -2.28 1.33
C ALA A 47 -5.37 -3.51 2.21
N THR A 48 -4.38 -4.38 2.14
CA THR A 48 -4.23 -5.55 2.99
C THR A 48 -2.97 -5.36 3.83
N ILE A 49 -3.14 -5.15 5.14
CA ILE A 49 -2.03 -5.05 6.08
C ILE A 49 -1.92 -6.40 6.76
N SER A 50 -0.72 -6.98 6.73
CA SER A 50 -0.45 -8.29 7.28
C SER A 50 0.79 -8.26 8.18
N LEU A 51 0.77 -9.06 9.24
CA LEU A 51 1.82 -9.15 10.24
C LEU A 51 2.36 -10.58 10.26
N ARG A 52 3.67 -10.72 10.22
CA ARG A 52 4.39 -11.94 10.59
C ARG A 52 4.92 -11.77 12.02
N PRO A 53 4.32 -12.40 13.03
CA PRO A 53 4.66 -12.15 14.43
C PRO A 53 6.00 -12.77 14.84
N SER A 54 6.47 -13.81 14.14
CA SER A 54 7.70 -14.53 14.49
C SER A 54 8.97 -13.77 14.11
N ALA A 55 9.76 -13.38 15.11
CA ALA A 55 11.09 -12.79 14.99
C ALA A 55 12.25 -13.81 15.02
N GLY A 56 11.93 -15.09 15.23
CA GLY A 56 12.89 -16.15 15.49
C GLY A 56 12.76 -16.72 16.90
N ARG A 57 13.67 -17.63 17.27
CA ARG A 57 13.67 -18.28 18.60
C ARG A 57 14.09 -17.28 19.68
N GLY A 58 13.41 -17.33 20.83
CA GLY A 58 13.73 -16.50 21.99
C GLY A 58 13.17 -15.07 21.93
N TYR A 59 12.24 -14.77 21.02
CA TYR A 59 11.53 -13.50 21.00
C TYR A 59 10.02 -13.76 21.04
N ALA A 60 9.35 -13.25 22.07
CA ALA A 60 7.90 -13.33 22.22
C ALA A 60 7.28 -11.95 21.98
N LEU A 61 6.24 -11.88 21.16
CA LEU A 61 5.53 -10.62 20.88
C LEU A 61 4.63 -10.26 22.07
N GLU A 62 4.97 -9.26 22.87
CA GLU A 62 4.11 -8.84 24.01
C GLU A 62 3.00 -7.87 23.60
N GLN A 63 3.32 -6.95 22.69
CA GLN A 63 2.39 -5.90 22.29
C GLN A 63 2.52 -5.62 20.80
N ALA A 64 1.39 -5.44 20.13
CA ALA A 64 1.31 -4.99 18.75
C ALA A 64 0.25 -3.89 18.65
N ALA A 65 0.63 -2.76 18.05
CA ALA A 65 -0.27 -1.66 17.78
C ALA A 65 0.00 -1.12 16.37
N PHE A 66 -1.07 -0.99 15.60
CA PHE A 66 -1.04 -0.44 14.25
C PHE A 66 -1.94 0.78 14.22
N MET A 67 -1.45 1.84 13.59
CA MET A 67 -2.22 3.05 13.36
C MET A 67 -2.16 3.39 11.88
N LEU A 68 -3.32 3.58 11.27
CA LEU A 68 -3.46 4.02 9.89
C LEU A 68 -4.10 5.41 9.90
N ASP A 69 -3.39 6.39 9.33
CA ASP A 69 -3.81 7.80 9.28
C ASP A 69 -4.20 8.37 10.65
N GLY A 70 -3.46 7.99 11.69
CA GLY A 70 -3.72 8.39 13.07
C GLY A 70 -4.83 7.60 13.79
N ARG A 71 -5.55 6.69 13.10
CA ARG A 71 -6.57 5.82 13.71
C ARG A 71 -5.98 4.46 14.07
N ALA A 72 -6.17 4.03 15.32
CA ALA A 72 -5.75 2.70 15.76
C ALA A 72 -6.59 1.60 15.08
N LEU A 73 -5.91 0.54 14.61
CA LEU A 73 -6.55 -0.62 14.00
C LEU A 73 -6.90 -1.64 15.08
N ALA A 74 -8.04 -2.31 14.93
CA ALA A 74 -8.42 -3.43 15.78
C ALA A 74 -7.49 -4.62 15.52
N MET A 75 -6.94 -5.20 16.58
CA MET A 75 -5.98 -6.30 16.51
C MET A 75 -6.54 -7.51 17.25
N PRO A 76 -6.34 -8.73 16.72
CA PRO A 76 -6.59 -9.95 17.48
C PRO A 76 -5.77 -9.97 18.78
N ALA A 77 -6.21 -10.80 19.73
CA ALA A 77 -5.47 -11.01 20.97
C ALA A 77 -4.03 -11.49 20.69
N ILE A 78 -3.09 -11.05 21.52
CA ILE A 78 -1.66 -11.35 21.37
C ILE A 78 -1.39 -12.87 21.35
N GLU A 79 -2.14 -13.63 22.13
CA GLU A 79 -2.04 -15.10 22.17
C GLU A 79 -2.35 -15.73 20.80
N THR A 80 -3.39 -15.23 20.11
CA THR A 80 -3.74 -15.66 18.76
C THR A 80 -2.66 -15.29 17.75
N LEU A 81 -2.05 -14.11 17.90
CA LEU A 81 -0.95 -13.69 17.04
C LEU A 81 0.28 -14.57 17.23
N GLN A 82 0.66 -14.89 18.47
CA GLN A 82 1.81 -15.75 18.74
C GLN A 82 1.59 -17.20 18.30
N ALA A 83 0.37 -17.72 18.46
CA ALA A 83 0.05 -19.11 18.12
C ALA A 83 0.00 -19.38 16.62
N ALA A 84 -0.23 -18.36 15.79
CA ALA A 84 -0.38 -18.54 14.35
C ALA A 84 0.98 -18.76 13.66
N PRO A 85 1.20 -19.92 13.01
CA PRO A 85 2.41 -20.18 12.26
C PRO A 85 2.32 -19.52 10.88
N GLY A 86 2.51 -18.20 10.79
CA GLY A 86 2.54 -17.52 9.49
C GLY A 86 2.26 -16.04 9.50
N THR A 87 1.82 -15.54 8.35
CA THR A 87 1.40 -14.15 8.16
C THR A 87 -0.10 -14.04 8.46
N ILE A 88 -0.49 -13.07 9.27
CA ILE A 88 -1.88 -12.84 9.69
C ILE A 88 -2.35 -11.52 9.09
N ALA A 89 -3.51 -11.51 8.44
CA ALA A 89 -4.12 -10.27 7.97
C ALA A 89 -4.68 -9.48 9.17
N VAL A 90 -4.16 -8.28 9.39
CA VAL A 90 -4.60 -7.35 10.43
C VAL A 90 -5.76 -6.50 9.94
N LEU A 91 -5.67 -6.05 8.69
CA LEU A 91 -6.67 -5.21 8.06
C LEU A 91 -6.83 -5.60 6.60
N GLN A 92 -8.07 -5.72 6.16
CA GLN A 92 -8.42 -5.80 4.75
C GLN A 92 -9.59 -4.82 4.52
N SER A 93 -9.28 -3.63 4.01
CA SER A 93 -10.30 -2.59 3.83
C SER A 93 -10.05 -1.78 2.55
N GLN A 94 -11.11 -1.17 2.04
CA GLN A 94 -10.99 -0.15 1.00
C GLN A 94 -10.47 1.15 1.62
N LEU A 95 -9.52 1.79 0.95
CA LEU A 95 -8.99 3.09 1.34
C LEU A 95 -9.54 4.20 0.44
N ALA A 96 -9.40 5.43 0.90
CA ALA A 96 -9.54 6.57 0.01
C ALA A 96 -8.37 6.59 -0.99
N PRO A 97 -8.53 7.14 -2.20
CA PRO A 97 -7.38 7.45 -3.03
C PRO A 97 -6.57 8.59 -2.40
N GLY A 98 -5.25 8.46 -2.31
CA GLY A 98 -4.38 9.49 -1.73
C GLY A 98 -3.15 8.94 -1.01
N SER A 99 -2.45 9.81 -0.28
CA SER A 99 -1.33 9.42 0.56
C SER A 99 -1.83 9.00 1.94
N HIS A 100 -1.37 7.82 2.38
CA HIS A 100 -1.71 7.22 3.66
C HIS A 100 -0.45 6.97 4.48
N GLU A 101 -0.59 7.03 5.80
CA GLU A 101 0.48 6.81 6.76
C GLU A 101 0.16 5.62 7.66
N LEU A 102 0.99 4.59 7.60
CA LEU A 102 0.98 3.46 8.51
C LEU A 102 2.09 3.62 9.56
N ILE A 103 1.70 3.68 10.84
CA ILE A 103 2.62 3.60 11.97
C ILE A 103 2.44 2.23 12.62
N VAL A 104 3.53 1.50 12.74
CA VAL A 104 3.58 0.20 13.41
C VAL A 104 4.42 0.30 14.66
N LYS A 105 3.91 -0.22 15.77
CA LYS A 105 4.59 -0.33 17.05
C LYS A 105 4.50 -1.76 17.54
N LEU A 106 5.64 -2.44 17.63
CA LEU A 106 5.74 -3.80 18.17
C LEU A 106 6.64 -3.79 19.41
N VAL A 107 6.27 -4.57 20.42
CA VAL A 107 7.10 -4.79 21.61
C VAL A 107 7.36 -6.28 21.72
N TYR A 108 8.64 -6.65 21.68
CA TYR A 108 9.09 -8.03 21.86
C TYR A 108 9.81 -8.20 23.19
N ALA A 109 9.50 -9.26 23.92
CA ALA A 109 10.30 -9.72 25.05
C ALA A 109 11.33 -10.73 24.57
N GLY A 110 12.59 -10.52 24.96
CA GLY A 110 13.66 -11.50 24.77
C GLY A 110 13.64 -12.56 25.86
N ASP A 111 13.57 -13.84 25.46
CA ASP A 111 13.76 -15.00 26.32
C ASP A 111 14.99 -15.79 25.85
N PHE A 112 16.17 -15.31 26.26
CA PHE A 112 17.46 -15.95 25.97
C PHE A 112 17.88 -16.79 27.18
N GLY A 113 17.34 -17.99 27.28
CA GLY A 113 17.47 -18.89 28.45
C GLY A 113 18.89 -19.29 28.88
N LEU A 114 19.96 -18.79 28.26
CA LEU A 114 21.35 -19.01 28.72
C LEU A 114 21.94 -17.81 29.47
N VAL A 115 21.36 -16.62 29.40
CA VAL A 115 21.92 -15.43 30.03
C VAL A 115 20.83 -14.61 30.69
N SER A 116 20.72 -14.77 32.02
CA SER A 116 19.74 -14.11 32.88
C SER A 116 19.70 -12.59 32.72
N TYR A 117 20.76 -11.95 32.23
CA TYR A 117 20.78 -10.51 32.06
C TYR A 117 19.89 -10.02 30.90
N MET A 118 19.53 -10.89 29.94
CA MET A 118 18.64 -10.54 28.83
C MET A 118 17.17 -10.87 29.09
N THR A 119 16.90 -11.70 30.10
CA THR A 119 15.54 -12.10 30.46
C THR A 119 14.76 -10.88 30.91
N GLY A 120 13.70 -10.54 30.18
CA GLY A 120 12.82 -9.40 30.48
C GLY A 120 13.20 -8.09 29.78
N TYR A 121 14.24 -8.06 28.94
CA TYR A 121 14.45 -6.90 28.09
C TYR A 121 13.35 -6.79 27.03
N LYS A 122 12.78 -5.58 26.88
CA LYS A 122 11.70 -5.29 25.94
C LYS A 122 12.22 -4.49 24.75
N PHE A 123 12.24 -5.12 23.58
CA PHE A 123 12.57 -4.48 22.31
C PHE A 123 11.35 -3.72 21.79
N LYS A 124 11.41 -2.40 21.84
CA LYS A 124 10.39 -1.51 21.28
C LYS A 124 10.77 -1.18 19.85
N LEU A 125 10.03 -1.76 18.90
CA LEU A 125 10.21 -1.51 17.48
C LEU A 125 9.11 -0.55 17.02
N GLN A 126 9.49 0.53 16.35
CA GLN A 126 8.55 1.44 15.73
C GLN A 126 8.99 1.76 14.31
N GLN A 127 8.05 1.71 13.38
CA GLN A 127 8.28 2.13 12.00
C GLN A 127 7.09 2.93 11.48
N LYS A 128 7.39 3.97 10.70
CA LYS A 128 6.42 4.78 9.99
C LYS A 128 6.64 4.60 8.49
N VAL A 129 5.59 4.26 7.77
CA VAL A 129 5.60 4.01 6.32
C VAL A 129 4.51 4.87 5.69
N VAL A 130 4.90 5.69 4.72
CA VAL A 130 3.96 6.46 3.91
C VAL A 130 3.83 5.77 2.56
N PHE A 131 2.60 5.54 2.12
CA PHE A 131 2.30 4.94 0.83
C PHE A 131 1.18 5.70 0.11
N GLU A 132 1.07 5.48 -1.20
CA GLU A 132 0.09 6.16 -2.04
C GLU A 132 -0.91 5.14 -2.57
N ALA A 133 -2.17 5.27 -2.18
CA ALA A 133 -3.28 4.45 -2.66
C ALA A 133 -3.87 5.04 -3.94
N ARG A 134 -3.83 4.27 -5.03
CA ARG A 134 -4.40 4.64 -6.32
C ARG A 134 -5.52 3.68 -6.71
N ARG A 135 -6.55 4.21 -7.38
CA ARG A 135 -7.68 3.40 -7.87
C ARG A 135 -7.19 2.26 -8.77
N GLY A 136 -7.83 1.09 -8.66
CA GLY A 136 -7.42 -0.11 -9.40
C GLY A 136 -6.16 -0.82 -8.88
N LEU A 137 -5.47 -0.29 -7.86
CA LEU A 137 -4.35 -0.94 -7.20
C LEU A 137 -4.72 -1.45 -5.80
N GLY A 138 -4.35 -2.69 -5.54
CA GLY A 138 -4.36 -3.33 -4.23
C GLY A 138 -2.97 -3.26 -3.63
N ILE A 139 -2.84 -2.71 -2.43
CA ILE A 139 -1.55 -2.60 -1.74
C ILE A 139 -1.52 -3.62 -0.61
N THR A 140 -0.55 -4.52 -0.66
CA THR A 140 -0.30 -5.48 0.41
C THR A 140 0.95 -5.07 1.16
N LEU A 141 0.80 -4.74 2.44
CA LEU A 141 1.90 -4.42 3.34
C LEU A 141 2.13 -5.59 4.28
N THR A 142 3.30 -6.21 4.21
CA THR A 142 3.70 -7.29 5.11
C THR A 142 4.74 -6.76 6.09
N VAL A 143 4.38 -6.75 7.36
CA VAL A 143 5.27 -6.33 8.43
C VAL A 143 5.91 -7.55 9.06
N ALA A 144 7.23 -7.61 9.06
CA ALA A 144 7.98 -8.68 9.67
C ALA A 144 9.16 -8.13 10.49
N PRO A 145 9.39 -8.64 11.71
CA PRO A 145 10.64 -8.39 12.42
C PRO A 145 11.80 -9.08 11.68
N ARG A 146 12.93 -8.38 11.57
CA ARG A 146 14.17 -8.88 10.98
C ARG A 146 15.28 -8.89 12.04
N LEU A 147 16.00 -10.00 12.10
CA LEU A 147 17.12 -10.19 13.01
C LEU A 147 18.45 -10.01 12.25
N ASP A 148 19.23 -9.01 12.65
CA ASP A 148 20.56 -8.72 12.13
C ASP A 148 21.62 -9.13 13.17
N PRO A 149 22.32 -10.27 13.03
CA PRO A 149 23.24 -10.76 14.06
C PRO A 149 24.50 -9.90 14.24
N GLU A 150 24.86 -9.11 13.24
CA GLU A 150 26.05 -8.26 13.22
C GLU A 150 25.90 -6.99 14.07
N LYS A 151 24.65 -6.56 14.35
CA LYS A 151 24.38 -5.38 15.17
C LYS A 151 24.49 -5.68 16.67
N ASP A 152 24.65 -4.61 17.45
CA ASP A 152 24.55 -4.66 18.91
C ASP A 152 23.24 -5.30 19.35
N TRP A 153 23.26 -6.07 20.44
CA TRP A 153 22.12 -6.86 20.90
C TRP A 153 20.82 -6.06 21.03
N GLN A 154 20.90 -4.77 21.38
CA GLN A 154 19.75 -3.85 21.48
C GLN A 154 19.14 -3.49 20.11
N GLN A 155 19.95 -3.48 19.05
CA GLN A 155 19.60 -3.09 17.68
C GLN A 155 19.50 -4.28 16.72
N ARG A 156 19.74 -5.51 17.19
CA ARG A 156 19.64 -6.73 16.38
C ARG A 156 18.25 -6.92 15.81
N LEU A 157 17.22 -6.52 16.55
CA LEU A 157 15.85 -6.63 16.11
C LEU A 157 15.42 -5.32 15.44
N SER A 158 15.05 -5.41 14.16
CA SER A 158 14.54 -4.29 13.38
C SER A 158 13.20 -4.66 12.75
N LEU A 159 12.40 -3.65 12.39
CA LEU A 159 11.16 -3.84 11.64
C LEU A 159 11.47 -3.75 10.14
N ALA A 160 11.05 -4.76 9.38
CA ALA A 160 11.02 -4.74 7.93
C ALA A 160 9.56 -4.67 7.45
N VAL A 161 9.28 -3.74 6.55
CA VAL A 161 7.97 -3.60 5.92
C VAL A 161 8.13 -3.84 4.44
N GLU A 162 7.62 -4.99 3.98
CA GLU A 162 7.59 -5.36 2.58
C GLU A 162 6.30 -4.82 1.96
N ARG A 163 6.43 -4.11 0.85
CA ARG A 163 5.30 -3.58 0.09
C ARG A 163 5.18 -4.33 -1.23
N LEU A 164 3.98 -4.85 -1.48
CA LEU A 164 3.62 -5.48 -2.74
C LEU A 164 2.40 -4.80 -3.32
N ASP A 165 2.56 -4.20 -4.49
CA ASP A 165 1.47 -3.57 -5.24
C ASP A 165 0.91 -4.60 -6.23
N THR A 166 -0.38 -4.88 -6.15
CA THR A 166 -1.11 -5.84 -7.00
C THR A 166 -2.17 -5.10 -7.79
N LEU A 167 -2.31 -5.38 -9.08
CA LEU A 167 -3.40 -4.82 -9.89
C LEU A 167 -4.70 -5.53 -9.52
N LEU A 168 -5.71 -4.79 -9.05
CA LEU A 168 -7.03 -5.32 -8.68
C LEU A 168 -7.94 -5.48 -9.88
N ALA A 169 -7.80 -4.59 -10.86
CA ALA A 169 -8.40 -4.81 -12.16
C ALA A 169 -7.58 -5.90 -12.84
N GLU A 170 -8.17 -7.07 -13.00
CA GLU A 170 -7.78 -8.00 -14.06
C GLU A 170 -7.89 -7.16 -15.33
N VAL A 171 -6.76 -6.63 -15.80
CA VAL A 171 -6.69 -6.02 -17.12
C VAL A 171 -6.96 -7.20 -18.01
N ASP A 172 -8.22 -7.37 -18.41
CA ASP A 172 -8.61 -8.29 -19.45
C ASP A 172 -7.69 -7.97 -20.61
N ALA A 173 -6.65 -8.78 -20.77
CA ALA A 173 -5.71 -8.70 -21.89
C ALA A 173 -6.38 -9.19 -23.19
N THR A 174 -7.71 -9.18 -23.21
CA THR A 174 -8.50 -8.99 -24.42
C THR A 174 -8.04 -7.66 -25.01
N GLU A 175 -6.98 -7.73 -25.83
CA GLU A 175 -6.54 -6.62 -26.66
C GLU A 175 -7.81 -5.98 -27.23
N PRO A 176 -8.04 -4.69 -26.99
CA PRO A 176 -9.22 -4.03 -27.51
C PRO A 176 -9.20 -4.28 -29.01
N GLU A 177 -10.22 -5.00 -29.50
CA GLU A 177 -10.35 -5.38 -30.89
C GLU A 177 -9.94 -4.15 -31.71
N PRO A 178 -8.84 -4.24 -32.48
CA PRO A 178 -8.13 -3.06 -32.94
C PRO A 178 -9.15 -2.19 -33.63
N LEU A 179 -9.48 -1.05 -33.00
CA LEU A 179 -10.56 -0.19 -33.44
C LEU A 179 -10.36 -0.02 -34.92
N LEU A 180 -11.23 -0.69 -35.70
CA LEU A 180 -11.19 -0.64 -37.15
C LEU A 180 -11.32 0.84 -37.42
N ARG A 181 -10.17 1.49 -37.71
CA ARG A 181 -10.14 2.93 -37.99
C ARG A 181 -11.26 3.10 -38.99
N PRO A 182 -12.33 3.85 -38.66
CA PRO A 182 -13.47 3.98 -39.55
C PRO A 182 -12.85 4.34 -40.87
N ARG A 183 -12.97 3.41 -41.82
CA ARG A 183 -12.27 3.48 -43.10
C ARG A 183 -12.77 4.79 -43.65
N LEU A 184 -11.97 5.86 -43.55
CA LEU A 184 -12.31 7.15 -44.13
C LEU A 184 -12.54 6.76 -45.57
N ALA A 185 -13.82 6.68 -45.96
CA ALA A 185 -14.22 6.32 -47.30
C ALA A 185 -13.41 7.28 -48.16
N ALA A 186 -12.44 6.72 -48.89
CA ALA A 186 -11.34 7.45 -49.46
C ALA A 186 -11.88 8.77 -50.02
N ALA A 187 -11.71 9.84 -49.24
CA ALA A 187 -12.15 11.14 -49.66
C ALA A 187 -11.32 11.36 -50.92
N ALA A 188 -12.02 11.55 -52.04
CA ALA A 188 -11.42 11.72 -53.34
C ALA A 188 -10.19 12.62 -53.17
N PRO A 189 -9.04 12.23 -53.76
CA PRO A 189 -7.79 12.96 -53.57
C PRO A 189 -8.08 14.45 -53.72
N PRO A 190 -7.72 15.28 -52.73
CA PRO A 190 -7.95 16.72 -52.83
C PRO A 190 -7.34 17.20 -54.15
N PRO A 191 -8.04 18.06 -54.91
CA PRO A 191 -7.53 18.56 -56.17
C PRO A 191 -6.13 19.13 -55.95
N PRO A 192 -5.19 18.88 -56.89
CA PRO A 192 -3.81 19.29 -56.75
C PRO A 192 -3.78 20.79 -56.44
N LEU A 193 -3.24 21.13 -55.27
CA LEU A 193 -2.97 22.51 -54.91
C LEU A 193 -2.10 23.12 -56.02
N PRO A 194 -2.42 24.33 -56.51
CA PRO A 194 -1.60 25.01 -57.50
C PRO A 194 -0.17 25.13 -56.96
N ALA A 195 0.80 24.82 -57.82
CA ALA A 195 2.21 24.85 -57.49
C ALA A 195 2.55 26.21 -56.85
N PRO A 196 3.26 26.23 -55.70
CA PRO A 196 3.70 27.48 -55.11
C PRO A 196 4.63 28.17 -56.10
N GLU A 197 4.17 29.31 -56.62
CA GLU A 197 4.96 30.24 -57.40
C GLU A 197 6.17 30.65 -56.56
N VAL A 198 7.35 30.29 -57.05
CA VAL A 198 8.63 30.48 -56.38
C VAL A 198 8.87 31.98 -56.24
N ALA A 199 8.54 32.53 -55.09
CA ALA A 199 8.93 33.87 -54.72
C ALA A 199 10.47 33.93 -54.63
N PRO A 200 11.13 34.94 -55.24
CA PRO A 200 12.57 35.08 -55.20
C PRO A 200 13.05 35.30 -53.77
N ALA A 201 14.14 34.60 -53.44
CA ALA A 201 14.79 34.61 -52.14
C ALA A 201 15.09 36.04 -51.65
N PRO A 202 14.66 36.44 -50.43
CA PRO A 202 15.13 37.67 -49.83
C PRO A 202 16.61 37.52 -49.46
N SER A 203 17.37 38.48 -49.95
CA SER A 203 18.78 38.70 -49.65
C SER A 203 19.07 38.67 -48.16
N ARG A 204 20.18 38.00 -47.85
CA ARG A 204 20.85 37.85 -46.56
C ARG A 204 21.02 39.22 -45.85
N GLY A 205 20.05 39.58 -45.01
CA GLY A 205 20.16 40.68 -44.05
C GLY A 205 20.66 40.17 -42.71
N GLU A 206 21.71 40.81 -42.20
CA GLU A 206 22.39 40.51 -40.94
C GLU A 206 21.43 40.50 -39.75
N LEU A 207 21.50 39.44 -38.94
CA LEU A 207 20.83 39.39 -37.64
C LEU A 207 21.63 40.21 -36.62
N PRO A 208 21.03 41.13 -35.87
CA PRO A 208 21.69 41.76 -34.73
C PRO A 208 21.90 40.74 -33.62
N VAL A 209 23.15 40.64 -33.17
CA VAL A 209 23.60 39.86 -32.01
C VAL A 209 22.93 40.42 -30.76
N ALA A 210 21.90 39.73 -30.25
CA ALA A 210 21.32 40.04 -28.95
C ALA A 210 22.28 39.58 -27.84
N THR A 211 23.05 40.53 -27.30
CA THR A 211 23.85 40.40 -26.09
C THR A 211 22.95 40.05 -24.91
N ILE A 212 22.99 38.80 -24.45
CA ILE A 212 22.38 38.39 -23.19
C ILE A 212 23.27 38.92 -22.05
N ALA A 213 22.79 39.98 -21.40
CA ALA A 213 23.43 40.59 -20.25
C ALA A 213 23.48 39.61 -19.07
N ARG A 214 24.71 39.17 -18.75
CA ARG A 214 25.07 38.37 -17.59
C ARG A 214 24.89 39.23 -16.32
N ALA A 215 23.89 38.89 -15.51
CA ALA A 215 23.67 39.53 -14.21
C ALA A 215 24.88 39.31 -13.28
N PRO A 216 25.34 40.36 -12.55
CA PRO A 216 26.51 40.27 -11.68
C PRO A 216 26.21 39.52 -10.38
N ARG A 217 27.07 38.55 -10.08
CA ARG A 217 27.23 37.94 -8.75
C ARG A 217 27.59 39.03 -7.74
N GLY A 218 26.64 39.37 -6.88
CA GLY A 218 26.89 40.15 -5.67
C GLY A 218 27.65 39.31 -4.64
N ALA A 219 28.88 39.74 -4.35
CA ALA A 219 29.72 39.21 -3.29
C ALA A 219 29.21 39.66 -1.92
N GLN A 220 28.78 38.71 -1.08
CA GLN A 220 28.74 38.93 0.36
C GLN A 220 30.07 38.48 0.97
N LYS A 221 30.89 39.48 1.30
CA LYS A 221 32.09 39.35 2.12
C LYS A 221 31.66 39.30 3.59
N SER A 222 31.83 38.15 4.24
CA SER A 222 31.86 38.07 5.70
C SER A 222 33.15 37.39 6.16
N LYS A 223 34.18 38.23 6.24
CA LYS A 223 35.25 38.26 7.24
C LYS A 223 35.66 36.92 7.88
N VAL A 224 36.64 36.28 7.23
CA VAL A 224 37.53 35.27 7.80
C VAL A 224 38.47 35.94 8.82
N ALA A 225 38.39 35.52 10.07
CA ALA A 225 39.49 35.69 11.03
C ALA A 225 40.43 34.48 10.89
N ARG A 226 41.71 34.81 10.72
CA ARG A 226 42.88 33.91 10.66
C ARG A 226 42.86 32.82 11.73
N ARG A 227 43.35 31.63 11.41
CA ARG A 227 44.70 31.13 11.82
C ARG A 227 44.82 29.60 11.65
N ALA A 228 45.96 29.20 11.07
CA ALA A 228 46.61 27.88 11.05
C ALA A 228 46.12 26.79 10.07
N GLU A 229 46.87 26.64 8.97
CA GLU A 229 47.33 25.35 8.42
C GLU A 229 48.35 24.69 9.38
N PRO A 230 48.80 23.43 9.17
CA PRO A 230 48.19 22.27 8.48
C PRO A 230 48.32 20.95 9.29
N ALA A 231 47.45 19.96 9.08
CA ALA A 231 47.77 18.52 9.18
C ALA A 231 46.52 17.64 8.93
N ASP A 232 46.69 16.70 8.00
CA ASP A 232 45.94 15.47 7.72
C ASP A 232 44.43 15.51 7.40
N PRO A 233 43.97 14.78 6.35
CA PRO A 233 42.55 14.63 6.05
C PRO A 233 41.90 13.57 6.97
N PRO A 234 40.85 13.91 7.72
CA PRO A 234 39.99 12.90 8.32
C PRO A 234 38.94 12.44 7.30
N THR A 235 38.87 11.11 7.19
CA THR A 235 37.69 10.28 6.95
C THR A 235 36.45 10.79 7.73
N GLU A 236 35.24 10.50 7.23
CA GLU A 236 33.90 10.82 7.79
C GLU A 236 33.47 12.30 7.70
N ALA A 237 32.20 12.70 7.52
CA ALA A 237 30.91 12.06 7.31
C ALA A 237 29.89 13.18 6.99
N ALA A 238 28.73 12.83 6.42
CA ALA A 238 27.46 13.49 6.76
C ALA A 238 26.25 12.63 6.35
N SER A 239 26.23 11.37 6.79
CA SER A 239 24.96 10.71 7.08
C SER A 239 24.46 11.27 8.40
N ALA A 240 23.30 11.91 8.36
CA ALA A 240 22.62 12.42 9.55
C ALA A 240 22.28 11.24 10.48
N LYS A 241 23.09 11.06 11.54
CA LYS A 241 22.71 10.32 12.74
C LYS A 241 21.62 11.12 13.44
N ALA A 242 20.40 10.60 13.43
CA ALA A 242 19.40 10.96 14.41
C ALA A 242 19.81 10.27 15.73
N ASP A 243 20.46 11.03 16.60
CA ASP A 243 20.68 10.64 18.00
C ASP A 243 19.32 10.53 18.69
N LEU A 244 18.84 9.29 18.81
CA LEU A 244 17.76 8.93 19.70
C LEU A 244 18.37 8.84 21.11
N ALA A 245 18.36 9.96 21.83
CA ALA A 245 18.64 9.98 23.25
C ALA A 245 17.60 9.11 23.98
N VAL A 246 17.97 7.87 24.27
CA VAL A 246 17.27 7.00 25.20
C VAL A 246 17.64 7.50 26.59
N GLU A 247 16.82 8.39 27.15
CA GLU A 247 16.88 8.74 28.56
C GLU A 247 16.44 7.51 29.37
N PRO A 248 17.32 6.91 30.21
CA PRO A 248 16.94 5.81 31.06
C PRO A 248 15.97 6.32 32.12
N GLN A 249 14.69 5.93 32.03
CA GLN A 249 13.76 6.22 33.11
C GLN A 249 14.24 5.55 34.41
N PRO A 250 14.33 6.28 35.52
CA PRO A 250 14.71 5.71 36.80
C PRO A 250 13.67 4.68 37.24
N VAL A 251 14.15 3.52 37.63
CA VAL A 251 13.37 2.45 38.27
C VAL A 251 12.68 3.05 39.51
N PRO A 252 11.33 3.04 39.60
CA PRO A 252 10.67 3.51 40.80
C PRO A 252 11.06 2.61 41.98
N GLU A 253 11.56 3.23 43.05
CA GLU A 253 11.84 2.55 44.31
C GLU A 253 10.59 1.81 44.84
N PRO A 254 10.76 0.64 45.47
CA PRO A 254 9.65 -0.09 46.07
C PRO A 254 9.11 0.70 47.27
N VAL A 255 8.03 1.44 47.07
CA VAL A 255 7.29 2.06 48.16
C VAL A 255 6.70 0.94 49.01
N ALA A 256 7.21 0.85 50.24
CA ALA A 256 6.78 -0.10 51.25
C ALA A 256 5.26 -0.03 51.45
N SER A 257 4.62 -1.20 51.32
CA SER A 257 3.21 -1.44 51.58
C SER A 257 2.82 -0.96 52.98
N ALA A 258 1.92 0.02 53.03
CA ALA A 258 1.12 0.29 54.23
C ALA A 258 -0.01 -0.76 54.32
N PRO A 259 -0.32 -1.31 55.51
CA PRO A 259 -1.40 -2.27 55.68
C PRO A 259 -2.75 -1.57 55.56
N ALA A 260 -3.46 -1.84 54.46
CA ALA A 260 -4.85 -1.42 54.28
C ALA A 260 -5.75 -2.22 55.22
N ALA A 261 -6.53 -1.48 56.02
CA ALA A 261 -7.56 -2.01 56.90
C ALA A 261 -8.63 -2.80 56.11
N PRO A 262 -9.26 -3.82 56.73
CA PRO A 262 -10.29 -4.63 56.10
C PRO A 262 -11.54 -3.78 55.84
N ARG A 263 -11.87 -3.56 54.57
CA ARG A 263 -13.17 -2.99 54.16
C ARG A 263 -14.22 -4.10 54.16
N GLU A 264 -15.30 -3.85 54.89
CA GLU A 264 -16.54 -4.63 54.90
C GLU A 264 -17.06 -4.88 53.47
N PRO A 265 -17.60 -6.08 53.20
CA PRO A 265 -18.29 -6.36 51.95
C PRO A 265 -19.68 -5.72 51.98
N GLU A 266 -19.87 -4.63 51.22
CA GLU A 266 -21.20 -4.14 50.89
C GLU A 266 -21.94 -5.17 50.02
N ALA A 267 -23.04 -5.69 50.53
CA ALA A 267 -23.91 -6.63 49.85
C ALA A 267 -24.52 -5.98 48.59
N PRO A 268 -24.61 -6.72 47.46
CA PRO A 268 -25.29 -6.21 46.27
C PRO A 268 -26.78 -6.06 46.56
N SER A 269 -27.26 -4.82 46.42
CA SER A 269 -28.67 -4.46 46.46
C SER A 269 -29.46 -5.30 45.45
N THR A 270 -30.43 -6.06 45.96
CA THR A 270 -31.32 -6.99 45.25
C THR A 270 -32.30 -6.32 44.28
N ALA A 271 -32.27 -4.98 44.15
CA ALA A 271 -33.20 -4.23 43.33
C ALA A 271 -32.91 -4.28 41.80
N THR A 272 -31.69 -4.62 41.39
CA THR A 272 -31.29 -4.52 39.97
C THR A 272 -31.48 -5.83 39.17
N LEU A 273 -31.72 -6.96 39.85
CA LEU A 273 -31.78 -8.28 39.19
C LEU A 273 -33.16 -8.60 38.56
N VAL A 274 -34.21 -7.81 38.85
CA VAL A 274 -35.56 -8.04 38.32
C VAL A 274 -35.80 -7.33 36.99
N GLN A 275 -34.99 -6.32 36.63
CA GLN A 275 -35.23 -5.51 35.44
C GLN A 275 -34.55 -6.06 34.16
N ALA A 276 -33.57 -6.95 34.30
CA ALA A 276 -32.87 -7.56 33.15
C ALA A 276 -33.60 -8.78 32.52
N LEU A 277 -34.64 -9.31 33.18
CA LEU A 277 -35.38 -10.50 32.71
C LEU A 277 -36.63 -10.19 31.86
N ARG A 278 -36.94 -8.92 31.58
CA ARG A 278 -38.15 -8.50 30.84
C ARG A 278 -37.93 -8.14 29.36
N SER A 279 -36.73 -8.33 28.82
CA SER A 279 -36.39 -7.97 27.43
C SER A 279 -35.88 -9.16 26.62
N ALA A 280 -36.49 -10.35 26.80
CA ALA A 280 -36.24 -11.48 25.91
C ALA A 280 -37.13 -11.32 24.65
N PRO A 281 -36.55 -11.17 23.44
CA PRO A 281 -37.31 -11.15 22.21
C PRO A 281 -37.92 -12.53 21.94
N THR A 282 -39.20 -12.52 21.58
CA THR A 282 -40.00 -13.69 21.19
C THR A 282 -39.31 -14.43 20.03
N PRO A 283 -39.05 -15.75 20.12
CA PRO A 283 -38.54 -16.52 19.00
C PRO A 283 -39.63 -16.66 17.93
N SER A 284 -39.36 -16.13 16.73
CA SER A 284 -40.19 -16.37 15.54
C SER A 284 -40.23 -17.87 15.20
N PRO A 285 -41.40 -18.41 14.84
CA PRO A 285 -41.53 -19.81 14.46
C PRO A 285 -41.08 -20.02 13.00
N GLN A 286 -40.38 -21.14 12.80
CA GLN A 286 -40.28 -21.91 11.55
C GLN A 286 -39.55 -21.25 10.36
N ALA A 287 -38.24 -21.50 10.31
CA ALA A 287 -37.53 -21.68 9.05
C ALA A 287 -37.34 -23.19 8.80
N GLU A 288 -37.87 -23.62 7.67
CA GLU A 288 -37.81 -24.94 7.04
C GLU A 288 -36.38 -25.55 7.05
N PRO A 289 -36.21 -26.85 7.35
CA PRO A 289 -34.90 -27.48 7.30
C PRO A 289 -34.44 -27.63 5.84
N ALA A 290 -33.51 -26.75 5.45
CA ALA A 290 -32.79 -26.86 4.19
C ALA A 290 -32.03 -28.20 4.12
N ALA A 291 -32.25 -28.93 3.04
CA ALA A 291 -31.64 -30.21 2.73
C ALA A 291 -30.11 -30.18 2.89
N LEU A 292 -29.60 -31.14 3.65
CA LEU A 292 -28.17 -31.41 3.78
C LEU A 292 -27.56 -31.75 2.40
N PRO A 293 -26.44 -31.12 1.99
CA PRO A 293 -25.69 -31.58 0.83
C PRO A 293 -25.07 -32.96 1.12
N PRO A 294 -24.91 -33.82 0.10
CA PRO A 294 -24.40 -35.17 0.27
C PRO A 294 -22.98 -35.15 0.86
N GLN A 295 -22.80 -35.90 1.95
CA GLN A 295 -21.48 -36.23 2.49
C GLN A 295 -20.59 -36.76 1.37
N ARG A 296 -19.51 -36.04 1.06
CA ARG A 296 -18.44 -36.56 0.22
C ARG A 296 -17.53 -37.43 1.08
N GLU A 297 -17.30 -38.64 0.60
CA GLU A 297 -16.62 -39.73 1.27
C GLU A 297 -15.16 -39.40 1.67
N PRO A 298 -14.75 -39.64 2.93
CA PRO A 298 -13.42 -39.27 3.45
C PRO A 298 -12.25 -40.17 2.99
N TRP A 299 -12.48 -41.13 2.11
CA TRP A 299 -11.50 -42.19 1.80
C TRP A 299 -10.47 -41.76 0.75
N LEU A 300 -10.76 -40.72 -0.05
CA LEU A 300 -9.85 -40.24 -1.10
C LEU A 300 -8.61 -39.48 -0.56
N LEU A 301 -8.64 -38.97 0.67
CA LEU A 301 -7.50 -38.26 1.25
C LEU A 301 -6.39 -39.19 1.78
N ILE A 302 -6.69 -40.47 2.01
CA ILE A 302 -5.68 -41.43 2.53
C ILE A 302 -4.74 -41.91 1.42
N VAL A 303 -5.20 -41.98 0.16
CA VAL A 303 -4.36 -42.46 -0.96
C VAL A 303 -3.40 -41.38 -1.45
N ALA A 304 -3.75 -40.09 -1.36
CA ALA A 304 -2.87 -38.99 -1.78
C ALA A 304 -1.69 -38.76 -0.81
N GLY A 305 -1.82 -39.11 0.47
CA GLY A 305 -0.77 -38.95 1.48
C GLY A 305 0.40 -39.94 1.32
N LEU A 306 0.13 -41.16 0.84
CA LEU A 306 1.15 -42.21 0.71
C LEU A 306 2.10 -42.02 -0.48
N ALA A 307 1.65 -41.36 -1.55
CA ALA A 307 2.50 -41.07 -2.71
C ALA A 307 3.57 -39.99 -2.42
N SER A 308 3.27 -39.01 -1.55
CA SER A 308 4.23 -37.93 -1.22
C SER A 308 5.36 -38.38 -0.29
N LEU A 309 5.15 -39.40 0.54
CA LEU A 309 6.20 -39.90 1.45
C LEU A 309 7.29 -40.71 0.72
N LEU A 310 6.97 -41.31 -0.44
CA LEU A 310 7.95 -42.06 -1.24
C LEU A 310 8.89 -41.15 -2.06
N SER A 311 8.47 -39.95 -2.48
CA SER A 311 9.34 -39.02 -3.20
C SER A 311 10.39 -38.34 -2.33
N LEU A 312 10.13 -38.14 -1.03
CA LEU A 312 11.09 -37.51 -0.12
C LEU A 312 12.26 -38.44 0.27
N ALA A 313 12.05 -39.75 0.29
CA ALA A 313 13.11 -40.72 0.59
C ALA A 313 14.16 -40.82 -0.54
N ALA A 314 13.75 -40.65 -1.81
CA ALA A 314 14.67 -40.69 -2.95
C ALA A 314 15.57 -39.44 -3.05
N PHE A 315 15.06 -38.27 -2.67
CA PHE A 315 15.81 -37.02 -2.78
C PHE A 315 16.92 -36.88 -1.71
N GLY A 316 16.70 -37.44 -0.50
CA GLY A 316 17.69 -37.43 0.58
C GLY A 316 18.95 -38.24 0.29
N MET A 317 18.87 -39.29 -0.55
CA MET A 317 20.02 -40.14 -0.85
C MET A 317 21.00 -39.51 -1.87
N MET A 318 20.53 -38.58 -2.69
CA MET A 318 21.35 -37.98 -3.75
C MET A 318 22.27 -36.84 -3.25
N TRP A 319 21.94 -36.21 -2.11
CA TRP A 319 22.76 -35.12 -1.56
C TRP A 319 23.96 -35.58 -0.72
N ARG A 320 24.02 -36.85 -0.30
CA ARG A 320 25.08 -37.33 0.60
C ARG A 320 26.39 -37.74 -0.10
N ARG A 321 26.50 -37.63 -1.42
CA ARG A 321 27.71 -38.04 -2.20
C ARG A 321 28.57 -36.89 -2.75
N GLY A 322 28.23 -35.63 -2.49
CA GLY A 322 28.86 -34.49 -3.21
C GLY A 322 29.98 -33.71 -2.51
N ALA A 323 30.20 -33.85 -1.20
CA ALA A 323 31.03 -32.90 -0.44
C ALA A 323 32.35 -33.51 0.09
N SER A 324 33.29 -33.81 -0.81
CA SER A 324 34.69 -34.04 -0.43
C SER A 324 35.68 -33.67 -1.55
N ARG A 325 35.83 -32.38 -1.80
CA ARG A 325 37.05 -31.86 -2.48
C ARG A 325 37.53 -30.60 -1.78
N SER A 326 38.49 -30.78 -0.89
CA SER A 326 39.29 -29.71 -0.30
C SER A 326 40.29 -29.17 -1.34
N PRO A 327 40.43 -27.84 -1.50
CA PRO A 327 41.44 -27.26 -2.38
C PRO A 327 42.82 -27.34 -1.72
N THR A 328 43.74 -28.00 -2.41
CA THR A 328 45.16 -28.05 -2.09
C THR A 328 45.77 -26.65 -2.22
N ARG A 329 46.22 -26.12 -1.09
CA ARG A 329 47.02 -24.89 -0.96
C ARG A 329 48.41 -25.16 -1.56
N ARG A 330 48.78 -24.49 -2.65
CA ARG A 330 50.18 -24.43 -3.11
C ARG A 330 50.87 -23.20 -2.51
N ALA A 331 52.11 -23.45 -2.10
CA ALA A 331 53.10 -22.49 -1.62
C ALA A 331 53.61 -21.59 -2.75
#